data_AF-A0A535JVH5-F1
#
_entry.id   AF-A0A535JVH5-F1
#
_cell.length_a   1.000
_cell.length_b   1.000
_cell.length_c   1.000
_cell.angle_alpha   90.00
_cell.angle_beta   90.00
_cell.angle_gamma   90.00
#
_symmetry.space_group_name_H-M   'P 1'
#
loop_
_entity.id
_entity.type
_entity.pdbx_description
1 polymer ?
#
loop_
_entity_poly.entity_id
_entity_poly.type
_entity_poly.pdbx_seq_one_letter_code
_entity_poly.pdbx_strand_id
1 'polypeptide(L)'
;MPYVVAVIVAAAAAAVGWLARPLSPDPDERREFSDAVNAVDRELAANLELTTMFDQTKQAVTLENGEFARHRETLERNAGGAAAAVAALYERMSDAESAMERRGPANSLRPEDRRLIEGWEGDAREAQRSLRDSVRPRPLIGWAAVSARLHGRLARR
;
A
#
# COMPACT_ATOMS: atom_id res chain seq x y z
N MET A 1 36.62 39.73 14.57
CA MET A 1 35.50 38.96 15.18
C MET A 1 34.23 38.85 14.33
N PRO A 2 33.75 39.84 13.53
CA PRO A 2 32.48 39.69 12.80
C PRO A 2 32.56 38.67 11.65
N TYR A 3 33.71 38.57 10.99
CA TYR A 3 33.93 37.62 9.89
C TYR A 3 33.91 36.15 10.33
N VAL A 4 34.36 35.85 11.55
CA VAL A 4 34.34 34.48 12.10
C VAL A 4 32.90 34.05 12.40
N VAL A 5 32.09 34.94 12.95
CA VAL A 5 30.66 34.69 13.20
C VAL A 5 29.92 34.48 11.89
N ALA A 6 30.19 35.30 10.87
CA ALA A 6 29.57 35.16 9.55
C ALA A 6 29.90 33.81 8.88
N VAL A 7 31.15 33.35 8.98
CA VAL A 7 31.56 32.03 8.46
C VAL A 7 30.88 30.89 9.20
N ILE A 8 30.75 30.97 10.53
CA ILE A 8 30.06 29.96 11.34
C ILE A 8 28.57 29.89 10.98
N VAL A 9 27.91 31.04 10.85
CA VAL A 9 26.49 31.12 10.47
C VAL A 9 26.28 30.59 9.05
N ALA A 10 27.14 30.94 8.10
CA ALA A 10 27.08 30.43 6.74
C ALA A 10 27.31 28.91 6.67
N ALA A 11 28.26 28.38 7.45
CA ALA A 11 28.52 26.95 7.53
C ALA A 11 27.35 26.20 8.17
N ALA A 12 26.74 26.75 9.23
CA ALA A 12 25.55 26.18 9.85
C ALA A 12 24.35 26.20 8.88
N ALA A 13 24.12 27.30 8.17
CA ALA A 13 23.04 27.42 7.18
C ALA A 13 23.26 26.45 6.00
N ALA A 14 24.49 26.30 5.52
CA ALA A 14 24.83 25.34 4.47
C ALA A 14 24.67 23.89 4.94
N ALA A 15 25.06 23.58 6.19
CA ALA A 15 24.85 22.26 6.78
C ALA A 15 23.37 21.95 6.95
N VAL A 16 22.56 22.91 7.41
CA VAL A 16 21.10 22.78 7.52
C VAL A 16 20.46 22.63 6.14
N GLY A 17 20.86 23.41 5.14
CA GLY A 17 20.37 23.29 3.77
C GLY A 17 20.75 21.97 3.10
N TRP A 18 21.93 21.44 3.43
CA TRP A 18 22.38 20.12 2.97
C TRP A 18 21.65 18.98 3.69
N LEU A 19 21.43 19.07 5.01
CA LEU A 19 20.60 18.14 5.79
C LEU A 19 19.14 18.14 5.34
N ALA A 20 18.60 19.31 5.02
CA ALA A 20 17.22 19.49 4.56
C ALA A 20 17.02 19.04 3.11
N ARG A 21 18.10 18.78 2.35
CA ARG A 21 18.00 18.32 0.96
C ARG A 21 17.48 16.87 0.93
N PRO A 22 16.25 16.63 0.44
CA PRO A 22 15.63 15.31 0.48
C PRO A 22 16.50 14.32 -0.28
N LEU A 23 16.77 13.18 0.35
CA LEU A 23 17.32 12.03 -0.35
C LEU A 23 16.20 11.44 -1.21
N SER A 24 16.44 11.38 -2.50
CA SER A 24 15.61 10.59 -3.41
C SER A 24 15.87 9.11 -3.11
N PRO A 25 14.85 8.32 -2.72
CA PRO A 25 14.98 6.86 -2.65
C PRO A 25 15.48 6.29 -3.99
N ASP A 26 16.08 5.10 -3.97
CA ASP A 26 16.55 4.45 -5.19
C ASP A 26 15.42 4.43 -6.24
N PRO A 27 15.65 4.97 -7.47
CA PRO A 27 14.62 4.97 -8.51
C PRO A 27 14.14 3.56 -8.87
N ASP A 28 14.99 2.54 -8.76
CA ASP A 28 14.63 1.17 -9.14
C ASP A 28 13.78 0.51 -8.04
N GLU A 29 14.12 0.70 -6.76
CA GLU A 29 13.26 0.26 -5.64
C GLU A 29 11.89 0.94 -5.68
N ARG A 30 11.83 2.23 -6.05
CA ARG A 30 10.55 2.94 -6.19
C ARG A 30 9.70 2.43 -7.34
N ARG A 31 10.31 2.05 -8.46
CA ARG A 31 9.61 1.43 -9.58
C ARG A 31 9.06 0.06 -9.17
N GLU A 32 9.90 -0.78 -8.58
CA GLU A 32 9.48 -2.11 -8.09
C GLU A 32 8.29 -2.00 -7.13
N PHE A 33 8.37 -1.08 -6.16
CA PHE A 33 7.27 -0.84 -5.22
C PHE A 33 6.00 -0.33 -5.93
N SER A 34 6.13 0.61 -6.86
CA SER A 34 4.98 1.11 -7.62
C SER A 34 4.35 0.00 -8.47
N ASP A 35 5.13 -0.87 -9.07
CA ASP A 35 4.65 -1.99 -9.87
C ASP A 35 3.93 -3.02 -9.01
N ALA A 36 4.48 -3.34 -7.83
CA ALA A 36 3.85 -4.18 -6.82
C ALA A 36 2.49 -3.63 -6.38
N VAL A 37 2.41 -2.34 -6.05
CA VAL A 37 1.14 -1.70 -5.68
C VAL A 37 0.15 -1.73 -6.83
N ASN A 38 0.58 -1.43 -8.06
CA ASN A 38 -0.30 -1.45 -9.24
C ASN A 38 -0.82 -2.86 -9.56
N ALA A 39 -0.02 -3.91 -9.33
CA ALA A 39 -0.45 -5.28 -9.52
C ALA A 39 -1.58 -5.65 -8.54
N VAL A 40 -1.38 -5.38 -7.25
CA VAL A 40 -2.39 -5.64 -6.21
C VAL A 40 -3.62 -4.74 -6.36
N ASP A 41 -3.44 -3.48 -6.78
CA ASP A 41 -4.55 -2.56 -7.05
C ASP A 41 -5.48 -3.07 -8.16
N ARG A 42 -4.90 -3.64 -9.22
CA ARG A 42 -5.67 -4.25 -10.33
C ARG A 42 -6.38 -5.52 -9.91
N GLU A 43 -5.72 -6.38 -9.12
CA GLU A 43 -6.35 -7.57 -8.54
C GLU A 43 -7.56 -7.21 -7.66
N LEU A 44 -7.39 -6.24 -6.75
CA LEU A 44 -8.50 -5.74 -5.92
C LEU A 44 -9.63 -5.14 -6.76
N ALA A 45 -9.30 -4.41 -7.83
CA ALA A 45 -10.30 -3.87 -8.75
C ALA A 45 -11.08 -4.98 -9.48
N ALA A 46 -10.40 -6.03 -9.95
CA ALA A 46 -11.02 -7.17 -10.59
C ALA A 46 -11.95 -7.93 -9.61
N ASN A 47 -11.50 -8.15 -8.39
CA ASN A 47 -12.34 -8.79 -7.36
C ASN A 47 -13.59 -7.96 -7.03
N LEU A 48 -13.47 -6.62 -6.92
CA LEU A 48 -14.62 -5.73 -6.72
C LEU A 48 -15.59 -5.73 -7.92
N GLU A 49 -15.08 -5.92 -9.13
CA GLU A 49 -15.92 -6.12 -10.31
C GLU A 49 -16.66 -7.46 -10.23
N LEU A 50 -15.99 -8.54 -9.82
CA LEU A 50 -16.62 -9.84 -9.59
C LEU A 50 -17.72 -9.77 -8.53
N THR A 51 -17.53 -9.06 -7.43
CA THR A 51 -18.60 -8.89 -6.41
C THR A 51 -19.76 -8.06 -6.95
N THR A 52 -19.49 -7.06 -7.78
CA THR A 52 -20.53 -6.28 -8.46
C THR A 52 -21.32 -7.14 -9.47
N MET A 53 -20.64 -7.99 -10.23
CA MET A 53 -21.27 -8.97 -11.14
C MET A 53 -22.09 -10.01 -10.37
N PHE A 54 -21.58 -10.49 -9.23
CA PHE A 54 -22.34 -11.34 -8.32
C PHE A 54 -23.64 -10.65 -7.93
N ASP A 55 -23.60 -9.36 -7.63
CA ASP A 55 -24.78 -8.66 -7.17
C ASP A 55 -25.87 -8.53 -8.26
N GLN A 56 -25.48 -8.53 -9.53
CA GLN A 56 -26.38 -8.53 -10.68
C GLN A 56 -26.89 -9.94 -11.04
N THR A 57 -25.99 -10.92 -11.06
CA THR A 57 -26.25 -12.25 -11.62
C THR A 57 -26.64 -13.29 -10.58
N LYS A 58 -26.29 -13.02 -9.31
CA LYS A 58 -26.36 -13.94 -8.18
C LYS A 58 -25.61 -15.26 -8.40
N GLN A 59 -24.63 -15.27 -9.31
CA GLN A 59 -23.72 -16.38 -9.53
C GLN A 59 -22.50 -16.20 -8.64
N ALA A 60 -22.28 -17.13 -7.70
CA ALA A 60 -21.10 -17.12 -6.83
C ALA A 60 -19.80 -17.03 -7.65
N VAL A 61 -18.88 -16.21 -7.15
CA VAL A 61 -17.58 -15.95 -7.75
C VAL A 61 -16.47 -16.36 -6.79
N THR A 62 -15.30 -16.65 -7.33
CA THR A 62 -14.08 -16.89 -6.57
C THR A 62 -13.19 -15.68 -6.73
N LEU A 63 -12.65 -15.18 -5.62
CA LEU A 63 -11.80 -14.00 -5.56
C LEU A 63 -10.33 -14.44 -5.58
N GLU A 64 -9.47 -13.62 -6.17
CA GLU A 64 -8.05 -13.92 -6.34
C GLU A 64 -7.16 -13.12 -5.38
N ASN A 65 -6.03 -13.69 -4.96
CA ASN A 65 -5.04 -13.03 -4.09
C ASN A 65 -3.57 -13.33 -4.48
N GLY A 66 -3.37 -13.78 -5.72
CA GLY A 66 -2.07 -14.25 -6.21
C GLY A 66 -1.02 -13.15 -6.35
N GLU A 67 -1.42 -11.96 -6.78
CA GLU A 67 -0.53 -10.81 -6.91
C GLU A 67 -0.09 -10.31 -5.53
N PHE A 68 -1.00 -10.29 -4.55
CA PHE A 68 -0.60 -9.96 -3.18
C PHE A 68 0.38 -10.97 -2.61
N ALA A 69 0.15 -12.27 -2.79
CA ALA A 69 1.09 -13.29 -2.36
C ALA A 69 2.47 -13.13 -3.02
N ARG A 70 2.50 -12.81 -4.32
CA ARG A 70 3.74 -12.60 -5.08
C ARG A 70 4.51 -11.35 -4.62
N HIS A 71 3.80 -10.27 -4.30
CA HIS A 71 4.40 -8.98 -3.98
C HIS A 71 4.46 -8.65 -2.48
N ARG A 72 4.07 -9.60 -1.62
CA ARG A 72 3.96 -9.41 -0.17
C ARG A 72 5.20 -8.79 0.47
N GLU A 73 6.38 -9.35 0.19
CA GLU A 73 7.64 -8.89 0.78
C GLU A 73 7.95 -7.43 0.38
N THR A 74 7.75 -7.07 -0.88
CA THR A 74 7.98 -5.70 -1.36
C THR A 74 7.00 -4.72 -0.73
N LEU A 75 5.74 -5.12 -0.51
CA LEU A 75 4.74 -4.29 0.16
C LEU A 75 5.00 -4.17 1.67
N GLU A 76 5.40 -5.24 2.36
CA GLU A 76 5.70 -5.22 3.79
C GLU A 76 6.92 -4.31 4.10
N ARG A 77 7.95 -4.35 3.24
CA ARG A 77 9.14 -3.50 3.36
C ARG A 77 8.83 -2.00 3.23
N ASN A 78 7.95 -1.62 2.31
CA ASN A 78 7.73 -0.22 1.92
C ASN A 78 6.45 0.39 2.49
N ALA A 79 5.44 -0.44 2.77
CA ALA A 79 4.09 -0.02 3.15
C ALA A 79 3.44 -1.01 4.12
N GLY A 80 4.16 -1.41 5.18
CA GLY A 80 3.72 -2.43 6.14
C GLY A 80 2.29 -2.26 6.67
N GLY A 81 1.84 -1.03 6.93
CA GLY A 81 0.46 -0.77 7.33
C GLY A 81 -0.59 -1.10 6.26
N ALA A 82 -0.32 -0.75 5.00
CA ALA A 82 -1.19 -1.09 3.88
C ALA A 82 -1.13 -2.59 3.56
N ALA A 83 0.06 -3.19 3.62
CA ALA A 83 0.26 -4.63 3.44
C ALA A 83 -0.54 -5.44 4.49
N ALA A 84 -0.52 -5.01 5.76
CA ALA A 84 -1.29 -5.64 6.83
C ALA A 84 -2.81 -5.52 6.60
N ALA A 85 -3.29 -4.37 6.13
CA ALA A 85 -4.70 -4.17 5.82
C ALA A 85 -5.17 -5.09 4.67
N VAL A 86 -4.36 -5.23 3.62
CA VAL A 86 -4.64 -6.14 2.50
C VAL A 86 -4.58 -7.61 2.94
N ALA A 87 -3.62 -7.98 3.79
CA ALA A 87 -3.57 -9.32 4.36
C ALA A 87 -4.85 -9.65 5.16
N ALA A 88 -5.26 -8.76 6.06
CA ALA A 88 -6.48 -8.94 6.86
C ALA A 88 -7.75 -8.99 6.00
N LEU A 89 -7.80 -8.24 4.89
CA LEU A 89 -8.87 -8.35 3.91
C LEU A 89 -8.93 -9.75 3.27
N TYR A 90 -7.79 -10.26 2.80
CA TYR A 90 -7.73 -11.57 2.15
C TYR A 90 -7.96 -12.75 3.11
N GLU A 91 -7.65 -12.60 4.41
CA GLU A 91 -8.03 -13.59 5.43
C GLU A 91 -9.55 -13.79 5.51
N ARG A 92 -10.34 -12.74 5.26
CA ARG A 92 -11.81 -12.79 5.28
C ARG A 92 -12.45 -13.10 3.94
N MET A 93 -11.65 -13.34 2.90
CA MET A 93 -12.12 -13.62 1.54
C MET A 93 -13.01 -14.86 1.50
N SER A 94 -12.59 -15.94 2.17
CA SER A 94 -13.34 -17.20 2.27
C SER A 94 -14.74 -17.00 2.86
N ASP A 95 -14.91 -16.09 3.82
CA ASP A 95 -16.21 -15.82 4.43
C ASP A 95 -17.17 -15.14 3.45
N ALA A 96 -16.65 -14.21 2.64
CA ALA A 96 -17.41 -13.54 1.59
C ALA A 96 -17.80 -14.51 0.48
N GLU A 97 -16.87 -15.35 0.00
CA GLU A 97 -17.15 -16.38 -1.00
C GLU A 97 -18.21 -17.38 -0.51
N SER A 98 -18.04 -17.88 0.72
CA SER A 98 -19.01 -18.79 1.33
C SER A 98 -20.38 -18.12 1.51
N ALA A 99 -20.43 -16.81 1.77
CA ALA A 99 -21.69 -16.07 1.83
C ALA A 99 -22.39 -15.99 0.47
N MET A 100 -21.64 -15.81 -0.62
CA MET A 100 -22.16 -15.83 -1.99
C MET A 100 -22.71 -17.21 -2.40
N GLU A 101 -22.09 -18.27 -1.91
CA GLU A 101 -22.53 -19.65 -2.14
C GLU A 101 -23.84 -20.00 -1.40
N ARG A 102 -24.04 -19.47 -0.19
CA ARG A 102 -25.21 -19.76 0.68
C ARG A 102 -26.53 -19.11 0.24
N ARG A 103 -26.66 -18.71 -1.02
CA ARG A 103 -27.89 -18.12 -1.56
C ARG A 103 -29.11 -19.03 -1.35
N GLY A 104 -30.20 -18.44 -0.88
CA GLY A 104 -31.46 -19.10 -0.60
C GLY A 104 -32.32 -19.32 -1.83
N PRO A 105 -33.55 -19.83 -1.65
CA PRO A 105 -34.50 -20.04 -2.75
C PRO A 105 -34.67 -18.78 -3.60
N ALA A 106 -34.79 -18.95 -4.92
CA ALA A 106 -34.89 -17.86 -5.90
C ALA A 106 -33.71 -16.86 -5.89
N ASN A 107 -32.49 -17.31 -5.60
CA ASN A 107 -31.28 -16.47 -5.55
C ASN A 107 -31.36 -15.32 -4.53
N SER A 108 -32.17 -15.50 -3.49
CA SER A 108 -32.28 -14.54 -2.40
C SER A 108 -31.06 -14.64 -1.48
N LEU A 109 -30.63 -13.50 -0.94
CA LEU A 109 -29.46 -13.43 -0.07
C LEU A 109 -29.91 -13.04 1.32
N ARG A 110 -29.51 -13.84 2.32
CA ARG A 110 -29.88 -13.58 3.70
C ARG A 110 -29.18 -12.31 4.18
N PRO A 111 -29.81 -11.50 5.07
CA PRO A 111 -29.24 -10.24 5.52
C PRO A 111 -27.82 -10.37 6.10
N GLU A 112 -27.53 -11.47 6.79
CA GLU A 112 -26.22 -11.80 7.34
C GLU A 112 -25.16 -12.03 6.26
N ASP A 113 -25.47 -12.82 5.24
CA ASP A 113 -24.58 -13.09 4.11
C ASP A 113 -24.32 -11.81 3.31
N ARG A 114 -25.34 -10.94 3.19
CA ARG A 114 -25.22 -9.65 2.51
C ARG A 114 -24.23 -8.74 3.22
N ARG A 115 -24.31 -8.67 4.55
CA ARG A 115 -23.39 -7.85 5.36
C ARG A 115 -21.94 -8.33 5.25
N LEU A 116 -21.71 -9.63 5.11
CA LEU A 116 -20.37 -10.18 4.91
C LEU A 116 -19.78 -9.72 3.56
N ILE A 117 -20.58 -9.81 2.49
CA ILE A 117 -20.15 -9.37 1.15
C ILE A 117 -19.93 -7.86 1.11
N GLU A 118 -20.91 -7.07 1.56
CA GLU A 118 -20.81 -5.60 1.59
C GLU A 118 -19.65 -5.12 2.48
N GLY A 119 -19.43 -5.79 3.62
CA GLY A 119 -18.32 -5.50 4.52
C GLY A 119 -16.98 -5.78 3.85
N TRP A 120 -16.83 -6.93 3.20
CA TRP A 120 -15.63 -7.28 2.45
C TRP A 120 -15.35 -6.27 1.33
N GLU A 121 -16.38 -5.85 0.58
CA GLU A 121 -16.22 -4.83 -0.46
C GLU A 121 -15.82 -3.45 0.08
N GLY A 122 -16.38 -3.05 1.22
CA GLY A 122 -16.03 -1.81 1.90
C GLY A 122 -14.57 -1.80 2.30
N ASP A 123 -14.12 -2.89 2.92
CA ASP A 123 -12.74 -3.10 3.34
C ASP A 123 -11.79 -3.17 2.14
N ALA A 124 -12.20 -3.80 1.03
CA ALA A 124 -11.43 -3.82 -0.21
C ALA A 124 -11.20 -2.42 -0.79
N ARG A 125 -12.24 -1.57 -0.81
CA ARG A 125 -12.11 -0.17 -1.25
C ARG A 125 -11.25 0.66 -0.30
N GLU A 126 -11.26 0.37 1.01
CA GLU A 126 -10.37 1.03 1.98
C GLU A 126 -8.91 0.59 1.82
N ALA A 127 -8.66 -0.71 1.69
CA ALA A 127 -7.33 -1.26 1.44
C ALA A 127 -6.75 -0.72 0.13
N GLN A 128 -7.56 -0.63 -0.93
CA GLN A 128 -7.15 -0.05 -2.22
C GLN A 128 -6.77 1.44 -2.08
N ARG A 129 -7.54 2.22 -1.31
CA ARG A 129 -7.19 3.63 -1.02
C ARG A 129 -5.87 3.73 -0.25
N SER A 130 -5.69 2.90 0.79
CA SER A 130 -4.47 2.86 1.60
C SER A 130 -3.23 2.50 0.77
N LEU A 131 -3.35 1.50 -0.12
CA LEU A 131 -2.30 1.13 -1.07
C LEU A 131 -1.93 2.29 -1.99
N ARG A 132 -2.91 2.94 -2.62
CA ARG A 132 -2.66 4.08 -3.52
C ARG A 132 -2.02 5.26 -2.80
N ASP A 133 -2.42 5.52 -1.56
CA ASP A 133 -1.84 6.59 -0.74
C ASP A 133 -0.39 6.28 -0.35
N SER A 134 0.01 5.01 -0.24
CA SER A 134 1.38 4.60 0.08
C SER A 134 2.41 4.91 -1.01
N VAL A 135 1.98 5.01 -2.28
CA VAL A 135 2.87 5.34 -3.42
C VAL A 135 3.08 6.85 -3.56
N ARG A 136 2.29 7.68 -2.87
CA ARG A 136 2.45 9.13 -2.94
C ARG A 136 3.82 9.54 -2.37
N PRO A 137 4.63 10.31 -3.11
CA PRO A 137 5.97 10.66 -2.69
C PRO A 137 5.94 11.46 -1.39
N ARG A 138 6.42 10.84 -0.30
CA ARG A 138 6.73 11.55 0.95
C ARG A 138 8.19 11.98 0.94
N PRO A 139 8.50 13.28 1.05
CA PRO A 139 9.88 13.71 1.19
C PRO A 139 10.46 13.13 2.50
N LEU A 140 11.60 12.45 2.40
CA LEU A 140 12.40 12.08 3.57
C LEU A 140 13.06 13.35 4.12
N ILE A 141 12.71 13.73 5.35
CA ILE A 141 13.19 14.94 6.02
C ILE A 141 13.94 14.56 7.30
N GLY A 142 15.01 15.28 7.64
CA GLY A 142 15.68 15.18 8.94
C GLY A 142 16.64 13.99 9.08
N TRP A 143 16.69 13.38 10.26
CA TRP A 143 17.69 12.36 10.63
C TRP A 143 17.69 11.12 9.74
N ALA A 144 16.52 10.70 9.23
CA ALA A 144 16.41 9.60 8.27
C ALA A 144 17.11 9.90 6.93
N ALA A 145 17.10 11.15 6.49
CA ALA A 145 17.85 11.58 5.30
C ALA A 145 19.37 11.65 5.57
N VAL A 146 19.78 11.80 6.83
CA VAL A 146 21.19 11.83 7.23
C VAL A 146 21.76 10.42 7.31
N SER A 147 21.05 9.49 7.95
CA SER A 147 21.49 8.10 8.13
C SER A 147 21.60 7.36 6.78
N ALA A 148 20.62 7.52 5.89
CA ALA A 148 20.65 6.92 4.56
C ALA A 148 21.84 7.44 3.71
N ARG A 149 22.25 8.70 3.91
CA ARG A 149 23.42 9.29 3.24
C ARG A 149 24.74 8.68 3.71
N LEU A 150 24.86 8.43 5.00
CA LEU A 150 26.04 7.80 5.61
C LEU A 150 26.19 6.34 5.14
N HIS A 151 25.09 5.58 5.12
CA HIS A 151 25.10 4.18 4.69
C HIS A 151 25.34 4.04 3.18
N GLY A 152 24.70 4.86 2.34
CA GLY A 152 24.91 4.82 0.88
C GLY A 152 26.32 5.20 0.43
N ARG A 153 27.11 5.86 1.30
CA ARG A 153 28.52 6.19 1.04
C ARG A 153 29.46 5.05 1.43
N LEU A 154 29.10 4.26 2.44
CA LEU A 154 29.85 3.08 2.88
C LEU A 154 29.67 1.90 1.91
N ALA A 155 28.49 1.74 1.30
CA ALA A 155 28.23 0.71 0.29
C ALA A 155 28.93 0.95 -1.06
N ARG A 156 29.53 2.13 -1.27
CA ARG A 156 30.14 2.56 -2.53
C ARG A 156 31.68 2.62 -2.48
N ARG A 157 32.29 2.05 -1.43
CA ARG A 157 33.73 1.87 -1.24
C ARG A 157 34.04 0.38 -1.18
#